data_AF-A0A268S1D6-F1
#
_entry.id   AF-A0A268S1D6-F1
#
_cell.length_a   1.000
_cell.length_b   1.000
_cell.length_c   1.000
_cell.angle_alpha   90.00
_cell.angle_beta   90.00
_cell.angle_gamma   90.00
#
_symmetry.space_group_name_H-M   'P 1'
#
loop_
_entity.id
_entity.type
_entity.pdbx_description
1 polymer ?
#
loop_
_entity_poly.entity_id
_entity_poly.type
_entity_poly.pdbx_seq_one_letter_code
_entity_poly.pdbx_strand_id
1 'polypeptide(L)'
;MDLRFARLFTKNLIAQLKSDPIPDLAATLAFYFILSIFPLMIFVLAGVSFFEINNDEVQNLINAYFPGEIGDTFSRIVLNTIGEPQAGLLSIGILGTLWSASNGINAFIRSVNRAYNIEETRHFLKLRSIAIGLTVGMVLLIIITLALPVFGNQILNLLEAILLLPTEIVAVLNNFRWIAAFAIMIVALMALYWIAPNTKQRFRDGLTGAIFATIGWQLISFFFSLYVSNYANYESTYGPLAGVIILMFWFFLTGIILIVGAEINATLHHLRKKSA
;
A
#
# COMPACT_ATOMS: atom_id res chain seq x y z
N MET A 1 -4.86 24.31 -21.36
CA MET A 1 -4.58 22.97 -21.93
C MET A 1 -5.24 22.91 -23.29
N ASP A 2 -4.47 22.68 -24.35
CA ASP A 2 -5.00 22.70 -25.72
C ASP A 2 -5.98 21.53 -25.93
N LEU A 3 -7.16 21.80 -26.51
CA LEU A 3 -8.20 20.79 -26.77
C LEU A 3 -7.66 19.61 -27.58
N ARG A 4 -6.66 19.86 -28.43
CA ARG A 4 -5.94 18.83 -29.19
C ARG A 4 -5.13 17.89 -28.30
N PHE A 5 -4.43 18.42 -27.30
CA PHE A 5 -3.64 17.63 -26.35
C PHE A 5 -4.55 16.71 -25.53
N ALA A 6 -5.66 17.24 -25.01
CA ALA A 6 -6.65 16.46 -24.27
C ALA A 6 -7.20 15.28 -25.10
N ARG A 7 -7.57 15.56 -26.35
CA ARG A 7 -8.08 14.52 -27.27
C ARG A 7 -7.03 13.44 -27.59
N LEU A 8 -5.78 13.84 -27.80
CA LEU A 8 -4.66 12.91 -28.04
C LEU A 8 -4.37 12.05 -26.81
N PHE A 9 -4.32 12.66 -25.62
CA PHE A 9 -4.14 11.96 -24.35
C PHE A 9 -5.22 10.90 -24.15
N THR A 10 -6.49 11.28 -24.22
CA THR A 10 -7.60 10.33 -24.01
C THR A 10 -7.59 9.22 -25.06
N LYS A 11 -7.32 9.53 -26.33
CA LYS A 11 -7.24 8.52 -27.39
C LYS A 11 -6.13 7.51 -27.11
N ASN A 12 -4.93 7.98 -26.76
CA ASN A 12 -3.78 7.11 -26.51
C ASN A 12 -3.97 6.28 -25.24
N LEU A 13 -4.48 6.89 -24.17
CA LEU A 13 -4.76 6.19 -22.92
C LEU A 13 -5.80 5.09 -23.15
N ILE A 14 -6.91 5.37 -23.82
CA ILE A 14 -7.93 4.34 -24.12
C ILE A 14 -7.35 3.21 -24.98
N ALA A 15 -6.46 3.53 -25.92
CA ALA A 15 -5.79 2.50 -26.73
C ALA A 15 -4.91 1.59 -25.86
N GLN A 16 -4.08 2.16 -24.98
CA GLN A 16 -3.24 1.42 -24.03
C GLN A 16 -4.07 0.55 -23.08
N LEU A 17 -5.10 1.13 -22.45
CA LEU A 17 -6.00 0.42 -21.54
C LEU A 17 -6.72 -0.77 -22.19
N LYS A 18 -6.90 -0.75 -23.52
CA LYS A 18 -7.50 -1.86 -24.27
C LYS A 18 -6.48 -2.88 -24.75
N SER A 19 -5.24 -2.47 -25.01
CA SER A 19 -4.20 -3.36 -25.52
C SER A 19 -3.49 -4.12 -24.42
N ASP A 20 -3.34 -3.52 -23.25
CA ASP A 20 -2.62 -4.13 -22.15
C ASP A 20 -3.52 -4.99 -21.25
N PRO A 21 -3.05 -6.18 -20.82
CA PRO A 21 -3.83 -7.10 -20.00
C PRO A 21 -3.84 -6.63 -18.54
N ILE A 22 -4.42 -5.46 -18.28
CA ILE A 22 -4.45 -4.82 -16.96
C ILE A 22 -5.04 -5.76 -15.88
N PRO A 23 -6.15 -6.48 -16.12
CA PRO A 23 -6.66 -7.44 -15.14
C PRO A 23 -5.65 -8.53 -14.77
N ASP A 24 -4.92 -9.09 -15.74
CA ASP A 24 -3.95 -10.16 -15.48
C ASP A 24 -2.75 -9.65 -14.68
N LEU A 25 -2.28 -8.45 -15.01
CA LEU A 25 -1.23 -7.76 -14.27
C LEU A 25 -1.68 -7.42 -12.84
N ALA A 26 -2.94 -6.99 -12.67
CA ALA A 26 -3.52 -6.70 -11.36
C ALA A 26 -3.72 -7.97 -10.51
N ALA A 27 -4.14 -9.08 -11.13
CA ALA A 27 -4.25 -10.38 -10.47
C ALA A 27 -2.87 -10.88 -10.01
N THR A 28 -1.83 -10.68 -10.82
CA THR A 28 -0.44 -10.99 -10.45
C THR A 28 0.01 -10.20 -9.22
N LEU A 29 -0.30 -8.89 -9.16
CA LEU A 29 -0.02 -8.05 -7.99
C LEU A 29 -0.76 -8.56 -6.76
N ALA A 30 -2.06 -8.82 -6.89
CA ALA A 30 -2.90 -9.29 -5.80
C ALA A 30 -2.42 -10.62 -5.22
N PHE A 31 -1.99 -11.55 -6.07
CA PHE A 31 -1.39 -12.81 -5.64
C PHE A 31 -0.18 -12.58 -4.74
N TYR A 32 0.77 -11.73 -5.15
CA TYR A 32 1.96 -11.47 -4.34
C TYR A 32 1.65 -10.67 -3.06
N PHE A 33 0.67 -9.76 -3.09
CA PHE A 33 0.23 -9.04 -1.90
C PHE A 33 -0.39 -10.00 -0.87
N ILE A 34 -1.29 -10.88 -1.29
CA ILE A 34 -1.84 -11.93 -0.41
C ILE A 34 -0.74 -12.85 0.10
N LEU A 35 0.17 -13.29 -0.77
CA LEU A 35 1.28 -14.16 -0.39
C LEU A 35 2.17 -13.50 0.68
N SER A 36 2.33 -12.18 0.65
CA SER A 36 3.10 -11.45 1.65
C SER A 36 2.41 -11.30 3.01
N ILE A 37 1.08 -11.43 3.07
CA ILE A 37 0.32 -11.33 4.33
C ILE A 37 0.72 -12.44 5.29
N PHE A 38 0.88 -13.68 4.83
CA PHE A 38 1.18 -14.79 5.74
C PHE A 38 2.52 -14.63 6.47
N PRO A 39 3.67 -14.38 5.79
CA PRO A 39 4.91 -14.10 6.50
C PRO A 39 4.86 -12.80 7.31
N LEU A 40 4.10 -11.80 6.84
CA LEU A 40 3.92 -10.55 7.59
C LEU A 40 3.21 -10.81 8.92
N MET A 41 2.21 -11.68 8.96
CA MET A 41 1.56 -12.09 10.20
C MET A 41 2.54 -12.78 11.14
N ILE A 42 3.39 -13.68 10.63
CA ILE A 42 4.45 -14.33 11.44
C ILE A 42 5.41 -13.29 12.00
N PHE A 43 5.85 -12.34 11.17
CA PHE A 43 6.73 -11.25 11.59
C PHE A 43 6.09 -10.40 12.70
N VAL A 44 4.83 -9.99 12.53
CA VAL A 44 4.11 -9.17 13.52
C VAL A 44 3.93 -9.95 14.83
N LEU A 45 3.47 -11.19 14.77
CA LEU A 45 3.25 -12.03 15.96
C LEU A 45 4.57 -12.30 16.70
N ALA A 46 5.62 -12.71 15.98
CA ALA A 46 6.93 -12.91 16.57
C ALA A 46 7.52 -11.60 17.11
N GLY A 47 7.24 -10.46 16.49
CA GLY A 47 7.65 -9.14 16.97
C GLY A 47 7.00 -8.77 18.31
N VAL A 48 5.72 -9.09 18.47
CA VAL A 48 4.99 -8.87 19.74
C VAL A 48 5.60 -9.69 20.89
N SER A 49 6.17 -10.87 20.62
CA SER A 49 6.81 -11.71 21.66
C SER A 49 7.96 -11.05 22.41
N PHE A 50 8.59 -10.02 21.83
CA PHE A 50 9.70 -9.29 22.44
C PHE A 50 9.26 -8.18 23.41
N PHE A 51 7.97 -7.87 23.48
CA PHE A 51 7.46 -6.86 24.38
C PHE A 51 6.86 -7.49 25.64
N GLU A 52 7.17 -6.91 26.79
CA GLU A 52 6.54 -7.24 28.07
C GLU A 52 5.32 -6.33 28.30
N ILE A 53 4.29 -6.48 27.46
CA ILE A 53 3.06 -5.68 27.55
C ILE A 53 2.09 -6.36 28.52
N ASN A 54 1.34 -5.56 29.29
CA ASN A 54 0.26 -6.10 30.10
C ASN A 54 -0.81 -6.75 29.21
N ASN A 55 -1.10 -8.03 29.48
CA ASN A 55 -2.11 -8.81 28.76
C ASN A 55 -3.48 -8.11 28.73
N ASP A 56 -3.86 -7.43 29.80
CA ASP A 56 -5.14 -6.72 29.88
C ASP A 56 -5.19 -5.52 28.92
N GLU A 57 -4.07 -4.80 28.73
CA GLU A 57 -3.99 -3.68 27.78
C GLU A 57 -4.10 -4.17 26.34
N VAL A 58 -3.40 -5.26 26.02
CA VAL A 58 -3.45 -5.88 24.69
C VAL A 58 -4.85 -6.38 24.38
N GLN A 59 -5.48 -7.06 25.33
CA GLN A 59 -6.84 -7.58 25.16
C GLN A 59 -7.86 -6.45 24.99
N ASN A 60 -7.75 -5.37 25.77
CA ASN A 60 -8.62 -4.19 25.63
C ASN A 60 -8.44 -3.52 24.26
N LEU A 61 -7.20 -3.42 23.77
CA LEU A 61 -6.92 -2.88 22.44
C LEU A 61 -7.55 -3.75 21.34
N ILE A 62 -7.35 -5.07 21.40
CA ILE A 62 -7.91 -5.99 20.41
C ILE A 62 -9.43 -5.93 20.42
N ASN A 63 -10.07 -5.96 21.59
CA ASN A 63 -11.53 -5.89 21.71
C ASN A 63 -12.11 -4.56 21.23
N ALA A 64 -11.36 -3.45 21.34
CA ALA A 64 -11.78 -2.15 20.85
C ALA A 64 -11.84 -2.09 19.30
N TYR A 65 -10.99 -2.85 18.61
CA TYR A 65 -10.89 -2.82 17.14
C TYR A 65 -11.50 -4.04 16.44
N PHE A 66 -11.57 -5.18 17.12
CA PHE A 66 -12.07 -6.46 16.62
C PHE A 66 -13.04 -7.09 17.62
N PRO A 67 -14.24 -6.53 17.85
CA PRO A 67 -15.18 -7.09 18.81
C PRO A 67 -15.72 -8.46 18.35
N GLY A 68 -16.05 -9.33 19.30
CA GLY A 68 -16.66 -10.64 19.05
C GLY A 68 -15.65 -11.79 18.92
N GLU A 69 -16.09 -12.89 18.32
CA GLU A 69 -15.34 -14.17 18.26
C GLU A 69 -13.98 -14.06 17.55
N ILE A 70 -13.88 -13.15 16.58
CA ILE A 70 -12.63 -12.81 15.89
C ILE A 70 -11.63 -12.17 16.87
N GLY A 71 -12.10 -11.26 17.72
CA GLY A 71 -11.30 -10.62 18.77
C GLY A 71 -10.78 -11.59 19.80
N ASP A 72 -11.62 -12.51 20.26
CA ASP A 72 -11.24 -13.53 21.23
C ASP A 72 -10.19 -14.50 20.65
N THR A 73 -10.36 -14.90 19.39
CA THR A 73 -9.40 -15.75 18.68
C THR A 73 -8.06 -15.03 18.50
N PHE A 74 -8.09 -13.78 18.06
CA PHE A 74 -6.89 -12.98 17.85
C PHE A 74 -6.17 -12.69 19.17
N SER A 75 -6.91 -12.32 20.22
CA SER A 75 -6.39 -12.11 21.58
C SER A 75 -5.68 -13.36 22.09
N ARG A 76 -6.29 -14.54 21.93
CA ARG A 76 -5.67 -15.80 22.37
C ARG A 76 -4.34 -16.07 21.67
N ILE A 77 -4.28 -15.86 20.35
CA ILE A 77 -3.04 -16.05 19.58
C ILE A 77 -1.95 -15.09 20.05
N VAL A 78 -2.28 -13.81 20.23
CA VAL A 78 -1.33 -12.77 20.64
C VAL A 78 -0.85 -12.99 22.08
N LEU A 79 -1.77 -13.17 23.03
CA LEU A 79 -1.46 -13.35 24.46
C LEU A 79 -0.63 -14.60 24.73
N ASN A 80 -0.86 -15.69 23.99
CA ASN A 80 -0.03 -16.91 24.09
C ASN A 80 1.39 -16.73 23.52
N THR A 81 1.66 -15.61 22.84
CA THR A 81 2.94 -15.33 22.18
C THR A 81 3.76 -14.29 22.95
N ILE A 82 3.16 -13.51 23.85
CA ILE A 82 3.83 -12.47 24.64
C ILE A 82 4.77 -13.09 25.68
N GLY A 83 5.95 -12.47 25.86
CA GLY A 83 6.89 -12.82 26.93
C GLY A 83 7.83 -14.00 26.63
N GLU A 84 7.65 -14.70 25.51
CA GLU A 84 8.50 -15.80 25.07
C GLU A 84 9.15 -15.46 23.71
N PRO A 85 10.38 -14.88 23.70
CA PRO A 85 10.99 -14.35 22.48
C PRO A 85 11.16 -15.39 21.36
N GLN A 86 10.50 -15.16 20.23
CA GLN A 86 10.53 -16.08 19.08
C GLN A 86 11.50 -15.61 17.98
N ALA A 87 12.79 -15.48 18.28
CA ALA A 87 13.78 -14.92 17.35
C ALA A 87 13.89 -15.66 16.00
N GLY A 88 13.74 -16.99 16.01
CA GLY A 88 13.73 -17.79 14.78
C GLY A 88 12.54 -17.47 13.88
N LEU A 89 11.34 -17.39 14.46
CA LEU A 89 10.11 -17.04 13.73
C LEU A 89 10.12 -15.59 13.27
N LEU A 90 10.68 -14.67 14.06
CA LEU A 90 10.86 -13.28 13.66
C LEU A 90 11.70 -13.18 12.38
N SER A 91 12.84 -13.88 12.36
CA SER A 91 13.75 -13.89 11.21
C SER A 91 13.10 -14.49 9.97
N ILE A 92 12.37 -15.62 10.13
CA ILE A 92 11.61 -16.25 9.05
C ILE A 92 10.52 -15.32 8.52
N GLY A 93 9.79 -14.65 9.41
CA GLY A 93 8.77 -13.67 9.08
C GLY A 93 9.35 -12.53 8.25
N ILE A 94 10.42 -11.87 8.73
CA ILE A 94 11.08 -10.76 8.02
C ILE A 94 11.53 -11.19 6.63
N LEU A 95 12.29 -12.30 6.54
CA LEU A 95 12.84 -12.76 5.27
C LEU A 95 11.73 -13.19 4.31
N GLY A 96 10.71 -13.89 4.81
CA GLY A 96 9.55 -14.32 4.03
C GLY A 96 8.72 -13.13 3.53
N THR A 97 8.44 -12.14 4.38
CA THR A 97 7.70 -10.94 4.00
C THR A 97 8.47 -10.16 2.96
N LEU A 98 9.77 -9.92 3.19
CA LEU A 98 10.60 -9.17 2.26
C LEU A 98 10.71 -9.88 0.92
N TRP A 99 10.86 -11.21 0.92
CA TRP A 99 10.91 -12.01 -0.30
C TRP A 99 9.59 -11.96 -1.08
N SER A 100 8.45 -12.21 -0.41
CA SER A 100 7.12 -12.21 -1.05
C SER A 100 6.70 -10.82 -1.51
N ALA A 101 6.84 -9.80 -0.66
CA ALA A 101 6.47 -8.42 -1.00
C ALA A 101 7.36 -7.83 -2.10
N SER A 102 8.66 -8.16 -2.12
CA SER A 102 9.54 -7.75 -3.24
C SER A 102 9.20 -8.44 -4.55
N ASN A 103 8.58 -9.63 -4.55
CA ASN A 103 8.02 -10.21 -5.77
C ASN A 103 6.82 -9.40 -6.28
N GLY A 104 5.98 -8.87 -5.39
CA GLY A 104 4.90 -7.93 -5.74
C GLY A 104 5.44 -6.64 -6.36
N ILE A 105 6.48 -6.04 -5.78
CA ILE A 105 7.14 -4.87 -6.39
C ILE A 105 7.80 -5.21 -7.72
N ASN A 106 8.41 -6.38 -7.88
CA ASN A 106 8.93 -6.82 -9.19
C ASN A 106 7.82 -6.99 -10.23
N ALA A 107 6.65 -7.51 -9.84
CA ALA A 107 5.47 -7.58 -10.70
C ALA A 107 5.02 -6.17 -11.11
N PHE A 108 4.98 -5.24 -10.15
CA PHE A 108 4.66 -3.85 -10.42
C PHE A 108 5.66 -3.21 -11.41
N ILE A 109 6.96 -3.41 -11.23
CA ILE A 109 8.00 -2.92 -12.15
C ILE A 109 7.76 -3.43 -13.58
N ARG A 110 7.43 -4.72 -13.73
CA ARG A 110 7.09 -5.29 -15.06
C ARG A 110 5.85 -4.61 -15.65
N SER A 111 4.81 -4.38 -14.86
CA SER A 111 3.60 -3.69 -15.31
C SER A 111 3.90 -2.25 -15.75
N VAL A 112 4.71 -1.51 -14.99
CA VAL A 112 5.11 -0.14 -15.37
C VAL A 112 5.99 -0.16 -16.62
N ASN A 113 6.98 -1.04 -16.72
CA ASN A 113 7.79 -1.16 -17.94
C ASN A 113 6.91 -1.45 -19.17
N ARG A 114 5.89 -2.29 -19.01
CA ARG A 114 4.92 -2.57 -20.07
C ARG A 114 4.11 -1.34 -20.47
N ALA A 115 3.56 -0.59 -19.52
CA ALA A 115 2.87 0.68 -19.79
C ALA A 115 3.76 1.65 -20.59
N TYR A 116 5.04 1.75 -20.20
CA TYR A 116 6.02 2.58 -20.89
C TYR A 116 6.50 2.02 -22.24
N ASN A 117 6.11 0.80 -22.60
CA ASN A 117 6.56 0.06 -23.78
C ASN A 117 8.08 -0.09 -23.84
N ILE A 118 8.68 -0.43 -22.69
CA ILE A 118 10.13 -0.60 -22.53
C ILE A 118 10.46 -2.00 -22.04
N GLU A 119 11.55 -2.56 -22.56
CA GLU A 119 12.10 -3.83 -22.07
C GLU A 119 12.97 -3.60 -20.84
N GLU A 120 12.99 -4.61 -19.96
CA GLU A 120 13.84 -4.59 -18.78
C GLU A 120 15.27 -4.98 -19.16
N THR A 121 16.21 -4.05 -19.00
CA THR A 121 17.63 -4.25 -19.32
C THR A 121 18.50 -4.27 -18.06
N ARG A 122 17.94 -4.00 -16.88
CA ARG A 122 18.67 -4.05 -15.61
C ARG A 122 19.00 -5.50 -15.28
N HIS A 123 20.25 -5.76 -14.89
CA HIS A 123 20.68 -7.06 -14.39
C HIS A 123 19.81 -7.52 -13.22
N PHE A 124 19.56 -8.83 -13.12
CA PHE A 124 18.67 -9.43 -12.12
C PHE A 124 18.96 -8.96 -10.69
N LEU A 125 20.23 -8.93 -10.28
CA LEU A 125 20.62 -8.48 -8.94
C LEU A 125 20.26 -7.01 -8.70
N LYS A 126 20.47 -6.13 -9.69
CA LYS A 126 20.13 -4.71 -9.58
C LYS A 126 18.62 -4.53 -9.47
N LEU A 127 17.84 -5.23 -10.29
CA LEU A 127 16.39 -5.21 -10.24
C LEU A 127 15.88 -5.72 -8.88
N ARG A 128 16.46 -6.82 -8.38
CA ARG A 128 16.10 -7.40 -7.08
C ARG A 128 16.39 -6.44 -5.92
N SER A 129 17.56 -5.79 -5.92
CA SER A 129 17.90 -4.79 -4.91
C SER A 129 16.98 -3.57 -4.95
N ILE A 130 16.60 -3.10 -6.15
CA ILE A 130 15.63 -2.01 -6.30
C ILE A 130 14.27 -2.44 -5.74
N ALA A 131 13.80 -3.63 -6.07
CA ALA A 131 12.51 -4.13 -5.59
C ALA A 131 12.50 -4.27 -4.06
N ILE A 132 13.56 -4.81 -3.45
CA ILE A 132 13.71 -4.90 -2.00
C ILE A 132 13.71 -3.50 -1.35
N GLY A 133 14.51 -2.56 -1.89
CA GLY A 133 14.57 -1.19 -1.37
C GLY A 133 13.23 -0.47 -1.45
N LEU A 134 12.51 -0.62 -2.56
CA LEU A 134 11.16 -0.10 -2.73
C LEU A 134 10.16 -0.78 -1.79
N THR A 135 10.26 -2.08 -1.57
CA THR A 135 9.42 -2.79 -0.58
C THR A 135 9.61 -2.21 0.81
N VAL A 136 10.86 -2.09 1.29
CA VAL A 136 11.15 -1.53 2.61
C VAL A 136 10.65 -0.08 2.70
N GLY A 137 10.95 0.75 1.70
CA GLY A 137 10.49 2.13 1.65
C GLY A 137 8.97 2.26 1.69
N MET A 138 8.25 1.45 0.90
CA MET A 138 6.79 1.45 0.90
C MET A 138 6.21 0.98 2.23
N VAL A 139 6.77 -0.06 2.86
CA VAL A 139 6.33 -0.53 4.18
C VAL A 139 6.49 0.58 5.22
N LEU A 140 7.66 1.25 5.26
CA LEU A 140 7.90 2.37 6.17
C LEU A 140 6.92 3.52 5.92
N LEU A 141 6.68 3.88 4.66
CA LEU A 141 5.75 4.96 4.32
C LEU A 141 4.31 4.61 4.65
N ILE A 142 3.88 3.36 4.47
CA ILE A 142 2.56 2.87 4.88
C ILE A 142 2.43 2.95 6.40
N ILE A 143 3.42 2.48 7.16
CA ILE A 143 3.42 2.58 8.62
C ILE A 143 3.27 4.05 9.05
N ILE A 144 4.06 4.97 8.48
CA ILE A 144 3.96 6.41 8.78
C ILE A 144 2.56 6.95 8.42
N THR A 145 2.04 6.57 7.24
CA THR A 145 0.74 7.05 6.74
C THR A 145 -0.42 6.58 7.62
N LEU A 146 -0.34 5.37 8.17
CA LEU A 146 -1.36 4.81 9.06
C LEU A 146 -1.18 5.27 10.51
N ALA A 147 0.07 5.42 10.98
CA ALA A 147 0.38 5.87 12.33
C ALA A 147 -0.01 7.33 12.55
N LEU A 148 0.15 8.20 11.55
CA LEU A 148 -0.10 9.64 11.70
C LEU A 148 -1.57 9.98 12.05
N PRO A 149 -2.60 9.40 11.41
CA PRO A 149 -3.98 9.60 11.84
C PRO A 149 -4.31 8.98 13.20
N VAL A 150 -3.79 7.76 13.47
CA VAL A 150 -4.09 6.97 14.67
C VAL A 150 -3.46 7.57 15.92
N PHE A 151 -2.15 7.85 15.88
CA PHE A 151 -1.37 8.39 16.99
C PHE A 151 -1.19 9.91 16.90
N GLY A 152 -1.87 10.58 15.96
CA GLY A 152 -1.66 12.00 15.69
C GLY A 152 -1.83 12.89 16.92
N ASN A 153 -2.80 12.59 17.78
CA ASN A 153 -3.01 13.32 19.04
C ASN A 153 -1.81 13.14 19.99
N GLN A 154 -1.31 11.92 20.15
CA GLN A 154 -0.18 11.61 21.03
C GLN A 154 1.12 12.23 20.50
N ILE A 155 1.34 12.17 19.18
CA ILE A 155 2.49 12.80 18.51
C ILE A 155 2.43 14.32 18.72
N LEU A 156 1.27 14.93 18.54
CA LEU A 156 1.09 16.37 18.71
C LEU A 156 1.29 16.83 20.16
N ASN A 157 0.77 16.08 21.14
CA ASN A 157 0.98 16.38 22.55
C ASN A 157 2.48 16.28 22.93
N LEU A 158 3.21 15.32 22.35
CA LEU A 158 4.65 15.19 22.55
C LEU A 158 5.40 16.38 21.92
N LEU A 159 5.00 16.81 20.72
CA LEU A 159 5.58 17.97 20.06
C LEU A 159 5.27 19.27 20.82
N GLU A 160 4.08 19.42 21.39
CA GLU A 160 3.73 20.53 22.28
C GLU A 160 4.67 20.59 23.48
N ALA A 161 4.92 19.45 24.13
CA ALA A 161 5.81 19.36 25.27
C ALA A 161 7.29 19.64 24.94
N ILE A 162 7.76 19.22 23.77
CA ILE A 162 9.17 19.37 23.36
C ILE A 162 9.45 20.75 22.74
N LEU A 163 8.57 21.22 21.85
CA LEU A 163 8.76 22.42 21.05
C LEU A 163 8.04 23.65 21.62
N LEU A 164 7.32 23.51 22.75
CA LEU A 164 6.54 24.57 23.40
C LEU A 164 5.58 25.28 22.42
N LEU A 165 4.90 24.49 21.57
CA LEU A 165 3.99 25.03 20.57
C LEU A 165 2.72 25.57 21.24
N PRO A 166 2.21 26.76 20.83
CA PRO A 166 0.89 27.23 21.24
C PRO A 166 -0.20 26.21 20.88
N THR A 167 -1.18 26.03 21.76
CA THR A 167 -2.32 25.10 21.60
C THR A 167 -3.11 25.35 20.32
N GLU A 168 -3.19 26.60 19.86
CA GLU A 168 -3.82 26.98 18.60
C GLU A 168 -3.10 26.39 17.38
N ILE A 169 -1.76 26.37 17.39
CA ILE A 169 -0.95 25.78 16.32
C ILE A 169 -1.13 24.25 16.31
N VAL A 170 -1.18 23.63 17.49
CA VAL A 170 -1.44 22.20 17.64
C VAL A 170 -2.81 21.83 17.07
N ALA A 171 -3.85 22.59 17.38
CA ALA A 171 -5.20 22.37 16.85
C ALA A 171 -5.27 22.48 15.32
N VAL A 172 -4.55 23.46 14.75
CA VAL A 172 -4.43 23.62 13.29
C VAL A 172 -3.72 22.41 12.67
N LEU A 173 -2.55 22.02 13.19
CA LEU A 173 -1.80 20.84 12.74
C LEU A 173 -2.62 19.57 12.82
N ASN A 174 -3.48 19.46 13.83
CA ASN A 174 -4.36 18.33 14.03
C ASN A 174 -5.35 18.11 12.87
N ASN A 175 -5.89 19.19 12.32
CA ASN A 175 -6.78 19.15 11.15
C ASN A 175 -6.03 18.77 9.87
N PHE A 176 -4.75 19.12 9.76
CA PHE A 176 -3.92 18.79 8.60
C PHE A 176 -3.41 17.35 8.57
N ARG A 177 -3.64 16.53 9.62
CA ARG A 177 -3.11 15.15 9.68
C ARG A 177 -3.55 14.27 8.51
N TRP A 178 -4.82 14.38 8.10
CA TRP A 178 -5.38 13.59 7.01
C TRP A 178 -4.84 14.06 5.66
N ILE A 179 -4.67 15.36 5.50
CA ILE A 179 -4.04 15.97 4.32
C ILE A 179 -2.57 15.55 4.23
N ALA A 180 -1.85 15.50 5.36
CA ALA A 180 -0.48 15.03 5.44
C ALA A 180 -0.38 13.54 5.07
N ALA A 181 -1.23 12.68 5.63
CA ALA A 181 -1.29 11.25 5.27
C ALA A 181 -1.55 11.06 3.76
N PHE A 182 -2.49 11.83 3.21
CA PHE A 182 -2.78 11.82 1.77
C PHE A 182 -1.59 12.28 0.92
N ALA A 183 -0.90 13.36 1.35
CA ALA A 183 0.30 13.86 0.67
C ALA A 183 1.47 12.86 0.74
N ILE A 184 1.66 12.19 1.88
CA ILE A 184 2.68 11.15 2.05
C ILE A 184 2.40 9.97 1.12
N MET A 185 1.14 9.55 0.99
CA MET A 185 0.75 8.51 0.04
C MET A 185 1.05 8.91 -1.41
N ILE A 186 0.76 10.16 -1.81
CA ILE A 186 1.14 10.66 -3.13
C ILE A 186 2.66 10.58 -3.32
N VAL A 187 3.45 11.03 -2.34
CA VAL A 187 4.92 10.99 -2.41
C VAL A 187 5.43 9.54 -2.51
N ALA A 188 4.82 8.61 -1.78
CA ALA A 188 5.14 7.18 -1.82
C ALA A 188 4.91 6.61 -3.22
N LEU A 189 3.73 6.85 -3.80
CA LEU A 189 3.40 6.40 -5.15
C LEU A 189 4.21 7.11 -6.23
N MET A 190 4.57 8.39 -6.03
CA MET A 190 5.50 9.10 -6.92
C MET A 190 6.88 8.44 -6.92
N ALA A 191 7.42 8.09 -5.74
CA ALA A 191 8.70 7.39 -5.65
C ALA A 191 8.63 6.03 -6.36
N LEU A 192 7.52 5.31 -6.19
CA LEU A 192 7.26 4.05 -6.87
C LEU A 192 7.22 4.23 -8.40
N TYR A 193 6.44 5.18 -8.91
CA TYR A 193 6.35 5.47 -10.36
C TYR A 193 7.63 6.06 -10.95
N TRP A 194 8.47 6.70 -10.14
CA TRP A 194 9.73 7.27 -10.60
C TRP A 194 10.85 6.23 -10.68
N ILE A 195 10.94 5.32 -9.70
CA ILE A 195 12.05 4.35 -9.58
C ILE A 195 11.75 3.05 -10.33
N ALA A 196 10.48 2.62 -10.38
CA ALA A 196 10.09 1.38 -11.02
C ALA A 196 10.48 1.27 -12.51
N PRO A 197 10.17 2.25 -13.39
CA PRO A 197 10.42 2.10 -14.82
C PRO A 197 11.91 2.08 -15.20
N ASN A 198 12.27 1.26 -16.19
CA ASN A 198 13.61 1.20 -16.77
C ASN A 198 13.89 2.34 -17.77
N THR A 199 13.52 3.57 -17.42
CA THR A 199 13.80 4.76 -18.25
C THR A 199 14.07 5.97 -17.38
N LYS A 200 14.87 6.91 -17.88
CA LYS A 200 15.17 8.16 -17.17
C LYS A 200 13.94 9.06 -17.22
N GLN A 201 13.48 9.47 -16.05
CA GLN A 201 12.37 10.41 -15.89
C GLN A 201 12.54 11.26 -14.64
N ARG A 202 11.85 12.39 -14.60
CA ARG A 202 11.89 13.31 -13.46
C ARG A 202 10.91 12.81 -12.41
N PHE A 203 11.21 13.02 -11.13
CA PHE A 203 10.32 12.65 -10.02
C PHE A 203 8.89 13.18 -10.20
N ARG A 204 8.75 14.40 -10.74
CA ARG A 204 7.46 15.06 -11.01
C ARG A 204 6.63 14.40 -12.12
N ASP A 205 7.23 13.56 -12.96
CA ASP A 205 6.52 12.89 -14.06
C ASP A 205 5.52 11.84 -13.54
N GLY A 206 5.78 11.27 -12.36
CA GLY A 206 4.89 10.32 -11.69
C GLY A 206 3.69 10.94 -10.97
N LEU A 207 3.62 12.27 -10.85
CA LEU A 207 2.65 12.98 -10.01
C LEU A 207 1.19 12.70 -10.40
N THR A 208 0.88 12.75 -11.70
CA THR A 208 -0.52 12.60 -12.17
C THR A 208 -1.06 11.21 -11.84
N GLY A 209 -0.29 10.17 -12.14
CA GLY A 209 -0.64 8.79 -11.79
C GLY A 209 -0.68 8.55 -10.29
N ALA A 210 0.22 9.18 -9.51
CA ALA A 210 0.19 9.08 -8.05
C ALA A 210 -1.07 9.71 -7.43
N ILE A 211 -1.48 10.89 -7.91
CA ILE A 211 -2.74 11.53 -7.48
C ILE A 211 -3.93 10.65 -7.87
N PHE A 212 -3.98 10.20 -9.12
CA PHE A 212 -5.04 9.30 -9.60
C PHE A 212 -5.12 8.03 -8.73
N ALA A 213 -3.98 7.38 -8.48
CA ALA A 213 -3.93 6.15 -7.73
C ALA A 213 -4.31 6.35 -6.26
N THR A 214 -3.88 7.45 -5.63
CA THR A 214 -4.26 7.78 -4.25
C THR A 214 -5.76 8.03 -4.12
N ILE A 215 -6.33 8.86 -5.01
CA ILE A 215 -7.78 9.15 -5.02
C ILE A 215 -8.58 7.87 -5.31
N GLY A 216 -8.18 7.14 -6.35
CA GLY A 216 -8.82 5.89 -6.75
C GLY A 216 -8.79 4.86 -5.63
N TRP A 217 -7.65 4.72 -4.95
CA TRP A 217 -7.50 3.79 -3.83
C TRP A 217 -8.40 4.16 -2.64
N GLN A 218 -8.55 5.45 -2.33
CA GLN A 218 -9.45 5.90 -1.27
C GLN A 218 -10.92 5.66 -1.64
N LEU A 219 -11.31 5.98 -2.88
CA LEU A 219 -12.67 5.78 -3.38
C LEU A 219 -13.02 4.29 -3.41
N ILE A 220 -12.14 3.45 -3.95
CA ILE A 220 -12.40 2.02 -4.02
C ILE A 220 -12.46 1.41 -2.62
N SER A 221 -11.60 1.85 -1.69
CA SER A 221 -11.64 1.35 -0.31
C SER A 221 -12.93 1.75 0.40
N PHE A 222 -13.41 2.97 0.16
CA PHE A 222 -14.71 3.43 0.67
C PHE A 222 -15.88 2.60 0.09
N PHE A 223 -15.98 2.50 -1.23
CA PHE A 223 -17.06 1.73 -1.87
C PHE A 223 -16.98 0.23 -1.56
N PHE A 224 -15.77 -0.31 -1.47
CA PHE A 224 -15.56 -1.71 -1.10
C PHE A 224 -15.97 -1.97 0.35
N SER A 225 -15.67 -1.06 1.27
CA SER A 225 -16.17 -1.13 2.65
C SER A 225 -17.71 -1.14 2.71
N LEU A 226 -18.38 -0.28 1.93
CA LEU A 226 -19.84 -0.29 1.83
C LEU A 226 -20.39 -1.59 1.22
N TYR A 227 -19.70 -2.16 0.22
CA TYR A 227 -20.09 -3.43 -0.37
C TYR A 227 -19.99 -4.56 0.65
N VAL A 228 -18.87 -4.63 1.36
CA VAL A 228 -18.63 -5.67 2.38
C VAL A 228 -19.58 -5.54 3.56
N SER A 229 -19.89 -4.32 4.01
CA SER A 229 -20.77 -4.13 5.17
C SER A 229 -22.25 -4.44 4.89
N ASN A 230 -22.71 -4.29 3.64
CA ASN A 230 -24.15 -4.36 3.32
C ASN A 230 -24.56 -5.60 2.50
N TYR A 231 -23.66 -6.14 1.68
CA TYR A 231 -24.02 -7.15 0.68
C TYR A 231 -23.18 -8.42 0.73
N ALA A 232 -22.06 -8.39 1.45
CA ALA A 232 -21.14 -9.52 1.53
C ALA A 232 -21.55 -10.51 2.63
N ASN A 233 -22.54 -11.36 2.36
CA ASN A 233 -22.79 -12.58 3.16
C ASN A 233 -21.76 -13.68 2.85
N TYR A 234 -20.48 -13.33 2.72
CA TYR A 234 -19.42 -14.30 2.39
C TYR A 234 -19.14 -15.23 3.56
N GLU A 235 -19.36 -14.78 4.79
CA GLU A 235 -19.16 -15.60 5.99
C GLU A 235 -20.08 -16.83 6.01
N SER A 236 -21.35 -16.68 5.62
CA SER A 236 -22.29 -17.82 5.58
C SER A 236 -22.01 -18.82 4.46
N THR A 237 -21.35 -18.39 3.38
CA THR A 237 -21.09 -19.23 2.19
C THR A 237 -19.69 -19.86 2.21
N TYR A 238 -18.68 -19.10 2.64
CA TYR A 238 -17.26 -19.45 2.56
C TYR A 238 -16.57 -19.54 3.94
N GLY A 239 -17.28 -19.21 5.03
CA GLY A 239 -16.76 -19.33 6.39
C GLY A 239 -15.44 -18.58 6.58
N PRO A 240 -14.42 -19.20 7.21
CA PRO A 240 -13.11 -18.56 7.46
C PRO A 240 -12.37 -18.08 6.19
N LEU A 241 -12.70 -18.62 5.01
CA LEU A 241 -12.08 -18.21 3.74
C LEU A 241 -12.63 -16.88 3.20
N ALA A 242 -13.76 -16.42 3.72
CA ALA A 242 -14.40 -15.16 3.30
C ALA A 242 -13.42 -13.98 3.35
N GLY A 243 -12.68 -13.84 4.46
CA GLY A 243 -11.72 -12.75 4.64
C GLY A 243 -10.60 -12.75 3.60
N VAL A 244 -10.07 -13.92 3.25
CA VAL A 244 -9.01 -14.06 2.24
C VAL A 244 -9.53 -13.68 0.86
N ILE A 245 -10.73 -14.12 0.49
CA ILE A 245 -11.36 -13.80 -0.80
C ILE A 245 -11.63 -12.30 -0.92
N ILE A 246 -12.21 -11.69 0.12
CA ILE A 246 -12.48 -10.26 0.20
C ILE A 246 -11.18 -9.46 0.05
N LEU A 247 -10.15 -9.82 0.81
CA LEU A 247 -8.86 -9.13 0.75
C LEU A 247 -8.17 -9.29 -0.60
N MET A 248 -8.24 -10.49 -1.20
CA MET A 248 -7.67 -10.76 -2.53
C MET A 248 -8.34 -9.90 -3.59
N PHE A 249 -9.66 -9.75 -3.52
CA PHE A 249 -10.41 -8.90 -4.45
C PHE A 249 -10.09 -7.41 -4.24
N TRP A 250 -9.95 -6.97 -2.99
CA TRP A 250 -9.51 -5.60 -2.69
C TRP A 250 -8.11 -5.31 -3.24
N PHE A 251 -7.17 -6.25 -3.08
CA PHE A 251 -5.83 -6.12 -3.66
C PHE A 251 -5.86 -6.14 -5.20
N PHE A 252 -6.74 -6.93 -5.81
CA PHE A 252 -6.94 -6.93 -7.26
C PHE A 252 -7.40 -5.55 -7.75
N LEU A 253 -8.41 -4.95 -7.11
CA LEU A 253 -8.87 -3.60 -7.44
C LEU A 253 -7.77 -2.55 -7.22
N THR A 254 -6.99 -2.68 -6.14
CA THR A 254 -5.81 -1.83 -5.89
C THR A 254 -4.78 -1.98 -7.01
N GLY A 255 -4.52 -3.21 -7.47
CA GLY A 255 -3.62 -3.49 -8.60
C GLY A 255 -4.08 -2.80 -9.89
N ILE A 256 -5.38 -2.84 -10.21
CA ILE A 256 -5.95 -2.13 -11.36
C ILE A 256 -5.64 -0.63 -11.26
N ILE A 257 -5.91 -0.01 -10.12
CA ILE A 257 -5.72 1.44 -9.92
C ILE A 257 -4.23 1.81 -10.08
N LEU A 258 -3.33 1.02 -9.51
CA LEU A 258 -1.89 1.24 -9.61
C LEU A 258 -1.39 1.12 -11.05
N ILE A 259 -1.89 0.15 -11.82
CA ILE A 259 -1.50 -0.04 -13.23
C ILE A 259 -2.08 1.06 -14.10
N VAL A 260 -3.35 1.43 -13.93
CA VAL A 260 -3.95 2.55 -14.66
C VAL A 260 -3.21 3.87 -14.36
N GLY A 261 -2.78 4.09 -13.12
CA GLY A 261 -1.90 5.21 -12.78
C GLY A 261 -0.56 5.17 -13.53
N ALA A 262 0.02 3.99 -13.77
CA ALA A 262 1.21 3.82 -14.59
C ALA A 262 0.95 4.16 -16.06
N GLU A 263 -0.17 3.69 -16.64
CA GLU A 263 -0.58 3.99 -18.02
C GLU A 263 -0.79 5.50 -18.24
N ILE A 264 -1.40 6.19 -17.27
CA ILE A 264 -1.55 7.64 -17.29
C ILE A 264 -0.18 8.33 -17.38
N ASN A 265 0.76 7.92 -16.52
CA ASN A 265 2.11 8.49 -16.52
C ASN A 265 2.87 8.18 -17.82
N ALA A 266 2.76 6.95 -18.33
CA ALA A 266 3.37 6.51 -19.58
C ALA A 266 2.83 7.28 -20.79
N THR A 267 1.51 7.43 -20.91
CA THR A 267 0.86 8.21 -21.96
C THR A 267 1.34 9.67 -21.94
N LEU A 268 1.41 10.29 -20.76
CA LEU A 268 1.94 11.66 -20.61
C LEU A 268 3.42 11.75 -21.03
N HIS A 269 4.23 10.76 -20.66
CA HIS A 269 5.63 10.69 -21.03
C HIS A 269 5.82 10.63 -22.55
N HIS A 270 5.08 9.75 -23.24
CA HIS A 270 5.15 9.62 -24.70
C HIS A 270 4.70 10.89 -25.42
N LEU A 271 3.64 11.55 -24.95
CA LEU A 271 3.17 12.81 -25.54
C LEU A 271 4.19 13.94 -25.37
N ARG A 272 4.79 14.08 -24.19
CA ARG A 272 5.82 15.10 -23.94
C ARG A 272 7.04 14.89 -24.83
N LYS A 273 7.47 13.65 -25.03
CA LYS A 273 8.63 13.31 -25.87
C LYS A 273 8.37 13.55 -27.36
N LYS A 274 7.12 13.43 -27.83
CA LYS A 274 6.73 13.71 -29.23
C LYS A 274 6.57 15.21 -29.52
N SER A 275 6.39 16.03 -28.49
CA SER A 275 6.24 17.50 -28.59
C SER A 275 7.55 18.27 -28.36
N ALA A 276 8.63 17.59 -27.98
CA ALA A 276 9.98 18.14 -27.83
C ALA A 276 10.81 17.85 -29.08
#